data_AF-A0A2V1CTV8-F1
#
_entry.id   AF-A0A2V1CTV8-F1
#
_cell.length_a   1.000
_cell.length_b   1.000
_cell.length_c   1.000
_cell.angle_alpha   90.00
_cell.angle_beta   90.00
_cell.angle_gamma   90.00
#
_symmetry.space_group_name_H-M   'P 1'
#
loop_
_entity.id
_entity.type
_entity.pdbx_description
1 polymer ?
#
loop_
_entity_poly.entity_id
_entity_poly.type
_entity_poly.pdbx_seq_one_letter_code
_entity_poly.pdbx_strand_id
1 'polypeptide(L)'
;MIGLLGTVGDGTEIVYMLHVDFWGKGYMIEALRAFVGKDGIFWALKERSHVKSLVARIDTEDIGSMKTIAKVGARKGELLEKEYGLAKDKGDDREVPVEMLRDSICCYVDRP
;
A
#
# COMPACT_ATOMS: atom_id res chain seq x y z
N MET A 1 -14.63 5.90 13.16
CA MET A 1 -13.84 5.69 11.92
C MET A 1 -12.94 4.47 12.17
N ILE A 2 -12.96 3.44 11.31
CA ILE A 2 -12.21 2.19 11.53
C ILE A 2 -10.89 2.11 10.77
N GLY A 3 -10.69 2.97 9.77
CA GLY A 3 -9.50 2.98 8.91
C GLY A 3 -9.60 4.06 7.83
N LEU A 4 -8.54 4.16 7.03
CA LEU A 4 -8.42 5.06 5.87
C LEU A 4 -7.87 4.26 4.68
N LEU A 5 -8.31 4.62 3.49
CA LEU A 5 -7.87 4.06 2.22
C LEU A 5 -7.92 5.17 1.18
N GLY A 6 -6.90 5.26 0.33
CA GLY A 6 -6.87 6.21 -0.77
C GLY A 6 -5.59 6.10 -1.57
N THR A 7 -5.28 7.17 -2.30
CA THR A 7 -4.02 7.31 -3.01
C THR A 7 -3.26 8.56 -2.57
N VAL A 8 -1.94 8.54 -2.73
CA VAL A 8 -1.04 9.66 -2.38
C VAL A 8 -0.30 10.18 -3.61
N GLY A 9 0.28 11.38 -3.48
CA GLY A 9 1.05 12.03 -4.53
C GLY A 9 0.20 12.35 -5.76
N ASP A 10 0.65 11.90 -6.92
CA ASP A 10 -0.08 12.01 -8.19
C ASP A 10 -1.32 11.08 -8.26
N GLY A 11 -1.52 10.25 -7.25
CA GLY A 11 -2.64 9.32 -7.14
C GLY A 11 -2.36 7.96 -7.79
N THR A 12 -1.09 7.61 -8.01
CA THR A 12 -0.66 6.29 -8.50
C THR A 12 -0.28 5.30 -7.39
N GLU A 13 -0.09 5.78 -6.16
CA GLU A 13 0.27 4.95 -5.02
C GLU A 13 -0.92 4.78 -4.07
N ILE A 14 -1.28 3.54 -3.75
CA ILE A 14 -2.32 3.18 -2.77
C ILE A 14 -1.71 3.18 -1.37
N VAL A 15 -2.41 3.81 -0.44
CA VAL A 15 -2.12 3.72 0.99
C VAL A 15 -3.37 3.33 1.75
N TYR A 16 -3.19 2.55 2.81
CA TYR A 16 -4.28 2.16 3.68
C TYR A 16 -3.81 1.92 5.11
N MET A 17 -4.73 2.17 6.05
CA MET A 17 -4.55 1.83 7.46
C MET A 17 -5.88 1.36 8.03
N LEU A 18 -5.80 0.44 8.98
CA LEU A 18 -6.95 -0.03 9.74
C LEU A 18 -6.59 0.06 11.22
N HIS A 19 -7.53 0.50 12.06
CA HIS A 19 -7.36 0.46 13.51
C HIS A 19 -7.15 -0.98 13.97
N VAL A 20 -6.23 -1.19 14.93
CA VAL A 20 -5.74 -2.52 15.33
C VAL A 20 -6.84 -3.47 15.78
N ASP A 21 -7.86 -2.97 16.47
CA ASP A 21 -9.03 -3.74 16.92
C ASP A 21 -9.85 -4.39 15.78
N PHE A 22 -9.60 -3.98 14.54
CA PHE A 22 -10.30 -4.44 13.35
C PHE A 22 -9.41 -5.31 12.44
N TRP A 23 -8.15 -5.54 12.80
CA TRP A 23 -7.25 -6.42 12.07
C TRP A 23 -7.76 -7.86 12.07
N GLY A 24 -7.43 -8.62 11.02
CA GLY A 24 -7.81 -10.04 10.88
C GLY A 24 -9.29 -10.29 10.57
N LYS A 25 -10.15 -9.26 10.55
CA LYS A 25 -11.60 -9.40 10.29
C LYS A 25 -12.00 -9.30 8.81
N GLY A 26 -11.03 -9.07 7.91
CA GLY A 26 -11.26 -8.99 6.47
C GLY A 26 -11.75 -7.64 5.94
N TYR A 27 -12.04 -6.66 6.80
CA TYR A 27 -12.57 -5.35 6.37
C TYR A 27 -11.69 -4.62 5.36
N MET A 28 -10.36 -4.66 5.51
CA MET A 28 -9.48 -4.00 4.56
C MET A 28 -9.50 -4.65 3.18
N ILE A 29 -9.70 -5.98 3.10
CA ILE A 29 -9.81 -6.68 1.82
C ILE A 29 -11.07 -6.22 1.09
N GLU A 30 -12.20 -6.13 1.79
CA GLU A 30 -13.47 -5.64 1.21
C GLU A 30 -13.38 -4.16 0.80
N ALA A 31 -12.73 -3.33 1.62
CA ALA A 31 -12.49 -1.93 1.27
C ALA A 31 -11.62 -1.79 0.01
N LEU A 32 -10.52 -2.55 -0.08
CA LEU A 32 -9.66 -2.57 -1.27
C LEU A 32 -10.39 -3.10 -2.50
N ARG A 33 -11.25 -4.12 -2.38
CA ARG A 33 -12.06 -4.61 -3.51
C ARG A 33 -13.04 -3.55 -4.00
N ALA A 34 -13.72 -2.86 -3.09
CA ALA A 34 -14.61 -1.75 -3.45
C ALA A 34 -13.85 -0.58 -4.07
N PHE A 35 -12.57 -0.39 -3.72
CA PHE A 35 -11.76 0.70 -4.24
C PHE A 35 -11.09 0.38 -5.58
N VAL A 36 -10.37 -0.74 -5.67
CA VAL A 36 -9.48 -1.11 -6.79
C VAL A 36 -9.74 -2.51 -7.36
N GLY A 37 -10.81 -3.19 -6.93
CA GLY A 37 -11.24 -4.43 -7.56
C GLY A 37 -11.78 -4.22 -8.98
N LYS A 38 -12.31 -5.29 -9.60
CA LYS A 38 -12.84 -5.26 -10.98
C LYS A 38 -13.81 -4.10 -11.24
N ASP A 39 -14.73 -3.89 -10.32
CA ASP A 39 -15.75 -2.83 -10.38
C ASP A 39 -15.44 -1.70 -9.36
N GLY A 40 -14.16 -1.54 -9.02
CA GLY A 40 -13.71 -0.61 -7.99
C GLY A 40 -13.92 0.86 -8.38
N ILE A 41 -14.31 1.69 -7.40
CA ILE A 41 -14.65 3.10 -7.64
C ILE A 41 -13.50 3.90 -8.25
N PHE A 42 -12.24 3.58 -7.92
CA PHE A 42 -11.08 4.30 -8.46
C PHE A 42 -11.02 4.19 -9.99
N TRP A 43 -11.32 3.02 -10.54
CA TRP A 43 -11.25 2.77 -11.97
C TRP A 43 -12.37 3.46 -12.76
N ALA A 44 -13.51 3.72 -12.11
CA ALA A 44 -14.64 4.42 -12.70
C ALA A 44 -14.42 5.95 -12.82
N LEU A 45 -13.42 6.51 -12.15
CA LEU A 45 -13.12 7.95 -12.21
C LEU A 45 -12.52 8.31 -13.57
N LYS A 46 -13.19 9.19 -14.32
CA LYS A 46 -12.74 9.64 -15.65
C LYS A 46 -11.39 10.33 -15.60
N GLU A 47 -11.14 11.09 -14.54
CA GLU A 47 -9.89 11.81 -14.30
C GLU A 47 -8.72 10.84 -14.10
N ARG A 48 -9.00 9.60 -13.67
CA ARG A 48 -8.00 8.54 -13.45
C ARG A 48 -7.85 7.59 -14.64
N SER A 49 -8.55 7.81 -15.75
CA SER A 49 -8.50 6.95 -16.96
C SER A 49 -7.10 6.75 -17.55
N HIS A 50 -6.13 7.62 -17.24
CA HIS A 50 -4.74 7.47 -17.66
C HIS A 50 -3.92 6.48 -16.80
N VAL A 51 -4.37 6.17 -15.58
CA VAL A 51 -3.66 5.29 -14.63
C VAL A 51 -3.88 3.83 -15.00
N LYS A 52 -2.83 3.14 -15.45
CA LYS A 52 -2.90 1.73 -15.87
C LYS A 52 -2.78 0.74 -14.73
N SER A 53 -2.15 1.15 -13.64
CA SER A 53 -1.90 0.33 -12.46
C SER A 53 -1.68 1.25 -11.27
N LEU A 54 -2.03 0.75 -10.09
CA LEU A 54 -1.70 1.38 -8.82
C LEU A 54 -0.60 0.57 -8.12
N VAL A 55 0.32 1.26 -7.45
CA VAL A 55 1.38 0.61 -6.65
C VAL A 55 1.06 0.71 -5.16
N ALA A 56 1.31 -0.37 -4.42
CA ALA A 56 1.41 -0.37 -2.97
C ALA A 56 2.86 -0.73 -2.62
N ARG A 57 3.59 0.19 -2.00
CA ARG A 57 4.92 -0.11 -1.43
C ARG A 57 4.70 -0.65 -0.03
N ILE A 58 5.12 -1.89 0.18
CA ILE A 58 4.85 -2.61 1.42
C ILE A 58 6.17 -3.06 2.01
N ASP A 59 6.37 -2.79 3.30
CA ASP A 59 7.53 -3.33 4.02
C ASP A 59 7.59 -4.86 3.88
N THR A 60 8.77 -5.39 3.59
CA THR A 60 8.94 -6.83 3.37
C THR A 60 8.61 -7.69 4.59
N GLU A 61 8.65 -7.12 5.80
CA GLU A 61 8.25 -7.76 7.05
C GLU A 61 6.74 -7.58 7.37
N ASP A 62 6.01 -6.71 6.66
CA ASP A 62 4.56 -6.56 6.81
C ASP A 62 3.81 -7.65 6.04
N ILE A 63 3.87 -8.87 6.60
CA ILE A 63 3.20 -10.06 6.05
C ILE A 63 1.68 -9.87 5.97
N GLY A 64 1.09 -9.03 6.84
CA GLY A 64 -0.35 -8.76 6.86
C GLY A 64 -0.79 -7.98 5.63
N SER A 65 -0.12 -6.87 5.34
CA SER A 65 -0.36 -6.06 4.15
C SER A 65 -0.03 -6.83 2.87
N MET A 66 1.06 -7.61 2.86
CA MET A 66 1.42 -8.47 1.72
C MET A 66 0.32 -9.48 1.37
N LYS A 67 -0.26 -10.15 2.38
CA LYS A 67 -1.38 -11.08 2.16
C LYS A 67 -2.66 -10.35 1.74
N THR A 68 -2.88 -9.16 2.28
CA THR A 68 -4.08 -8.35 2.01
C THR A 68 -4.10 -7.88 0.56
N ILE A 69 -3.01 -7.28 0.09
CA ILE A 69 -2.92 -6.76 -1.28
C ILE A 69 -2.94 -7.90 -2.33
N ALA A 70 -2.32 -9.05 -2.03
CA ALA A 70 -2.34 -10.21 -2.91
C ALA A 70 -3.77 -10.75 -3.11
N LYS A 71 -4.62 -10.72 -2.07
CA LYS A 71 -6.02 -11.16 -2.14
C LYS A 71 -6.92 -10.27 -3.00
N VAL A 72 -6.45 -9.07 -3.35
CA VAL A 72 -7.15 -8.19 -4.31
C VAL A 72 -6.54 -8.25 -5.72
N GLY A 73 -5.69 -9.25 -5.98
CA GLY A 73 -5.15 -9.52 -7.31
C GLY A 73 -3.86 -8.78 -7.63
N ALA A 74 -3.21 -8.16 -6.64
CA ALA A 74 -1.95 -7.48 -6.88
C ALA A 74 -0.82 -8.46 -7.24
N ARG A 75 -0.03 -8.10 -8.24
CA ARG A 75 1.21 -8.81 -8.59
C ARG A 75 2.41 -8.16 -7.89
N LYS A 76 3.37 -8.97 -7.43
CA LYS A 76 4.65 -8.47 -6.94
C LYS A 76 5.48 -7.93 -8.11
N GLY A 77 6.22 -6.87 -7.88
CA GLY A 77 7.19 -6.31 -8.81
C GLY A 77 8.54 -6.11 -8.13
N GLU A 78 9.06 -4.89 -8.20
CA GLU A 78 10.41 -4.54 -7.74
C GLU A 78 10.57 -4.58 -6.22
N LEU A 79 11.70 -5.14 -5.77
CA LEU A 79 12.20 -5.01 -4.40
C LEU A 79 13.06 -3.76 -4.32
N LEU A 80 12.73 -2.86 -3.40
CA LEU A 80 13.46 -1.64 -3.11
C LEU A 80 14.26 -1.87 -1.82
N GLU A 81 15.56 -2.12 -1.98
CA GLU A 81 16.48 -2.36 -0.86
C GLU A 81 16.82 -1.06 -0.14
N LYS A 82 16.75 -1.07 1.21
CA LYS A 82 17.09 0.07 2.06
C LYS A 82 16.41 1.38 1.63
N GLU A 83 15.14 1.30 1.25
CA GLU A 83 14.41 2.42 0.67
C GLU A 83 14.01 3.46 1.73
N TYR A 84 13.63 3.00 2.93
CA TYR A 84 12.96 3.87 3.89
C TYR A 84 13.33 3.57 5.33
N GLY A 85 13.27 4.60 6.18
CA GLY A 85 13.51 4.48 7.62
C GLY A 85 12.23 4.74 8.42
N LEU A 86 12.09 4.06 9.56
CA LEU A 86 10.96 4.32 10.45
C LEU A 86 11.21 5.61 11.23
N ALA A 87 10.14 6.35 11.52
CA ALA A 87 10.23 7.58 12.30
C ALA A 87 10.86 7.36 13.69
N LYS A 88 10.67 6.18 14.30
CA LYS A 88 11.23 5.82 15.61
C LYS A 88 12.74 5.57 15.59
N ASP A 89 13.32 5.33 14.42
CA ASP A 89 14.74 5.02 14.25
C ASP A 89 15.55 6.28 13.87
N LYS A 90 14.88 7.45 13.84
CA LYS A 90 15.52 8.73 13.55
C LYS A 90 16.33 9.22 14.74
N GLY A 91 17.57 9.64 14.48
CA GLY A 91 18.41 10.33 15.44
C GLY A 91 17.99 11.79 15.66
N ASP A 92 18.75 12.51 16.48
CA ASP A 92 18.54 13.94 16.76
C ASP A 92 18.66 14.80 15.48
N ASP A 93 19.44 14.35 14.50
CA ASP A 93 19.61 14.92 13.16
C ASP A 93 18.43 14.62 12.22
N ARG A 94 17.45 13.83 12.67
CA ARG A 94 16.30 13.32 11.90
C ARG A 94 16.67 12.37 10.76
N GLU A 95 17.90 11.88 10.72
CA GLU A 95 18.36 10.87 9.78
C GLU A 95 18.22 9.46 10.38
N VAL A 96 18.10 8.47 9.50
CA VAL A 96 18.07 7.05 9.89
C VAL A 96 19.37 6.42 9.39
N PRO A 97 20.14 5.74 10.26
CA PRO A 97 21.35 5.05 9.83
C PRO A 97 21.07 4.04 8.71
N VAL A 98 21.99 3.94 7.74
CA VAL A 98 21.80 3.11 6.53
C VAL A 98 21.60 1.62 6.86
N GLU A 99 22.06 1.18 8.02
CA GLU A 99 21.91 -0.18 8.53
C GLU A 99 20.51 -0.44 9.09
N MET A 100 19.77 0.62 9.44
CA MET A 100 18.39 0.57 9.94
C MET A 100 17.35 0.87 8.86
N LEU A 101 17.78 1.21 7.65
CA LEU A 101 16.87 1.33 6.51
C LEU A 101 16.27 -0.04 6.18
N ARG A 102 14.99 -0.01 5.81
CA ARG A 102 14.16 -1.19 5.57
C ARG A 102 13.88 -1.35 4.08
N ASP A 103 13.64 -2.59 3.71
CA ASP A 103 13.28 -2.95 2.34
C ASP A 103 11.76 -2.85 2.16
N SER A 104 11.35 -2.47 0.95
CA SER A 104 9.95 -2.54 0.55
C SER A 104 9.79 -3.31 -0.76
N ILE A 105 8.63 -3.91 -0.97
CA ILE A 105 8.27 -4.55 -2.23
C ILE A 105 7.12 -3.77 -2.88
N CYS A 106 7.30 -3.44 -4.16
CA CYS A 106 6.26 -2.83 -4.98
C CYS A 106 5.24 -3.90 -5.39
N CYS A 107 4.00 -3.77 -4.93
CA CYS A 107 2.87 -4.59 -5.36
C CYS A 107 1.95 -3.79 -6.27
N TYR A 108 1.67 -4.28 -7.47
CA TYR A 108 0.87 -3.57 -8.47
C TYR A 108 -0.53 -4.16 -8.59
N VAL A 109 -1.55 -3.32 -8.46
CA VAL A 109 -2.93 -3.62 -8.83
C VAL A 109 -3.18 -3.02 -10.20
N ASP A 110 -3.27 -3.87 -11.22
CA ASP A 110 -3.51 -3.42 -12.59
C ASP A 110 -4.97 -3.03 -12.78
N ARG A 111 -5.23 -2.07 -13.68
CA ARG A 111 -6.59 -1.76 -14.12
C ARG A 111 -7.20 -3.04 -14.75
N PRO A 112 -8.43 -3.41 -14.36
CA PRO A 112 -9.16 -4.55 -14.91
C PRO A 112 -9.40 -4.50 -16.43
#